data_AF-A0A523VTV7-F1
#
_entry.id   AF-A0A523VTV7-F1
#
_cell.length_a   1.000
_cell.length_b   1.000
_cell.length_c   1.000
_cell.angle_alpha   90.00
_cell.angle_beta   90.00
_cell.angle_gamma   90.00
#
_symmetry.space_group_name_H-M   'P 1'
#
loop_
_entity.id
_entity.type
_entity.pdbx_description
1 polymer ?
#
loop_
_entity_poly.entity_id
_entity_poly.type
_entity_poly.pdbx_seq_one_letter_code
_entity_poly.pdbx_strand_id
1 'polypeptide(L)' 'MPALLCRLGVHKWKNYGERVMVVWREPGFLPGTKVNKKKYVFSKRSCLRCGVTEEKQFSETIDGQLEITGCVRIEASDK' A
#
# COMPACT_ATOMS: atom_id res chain seq x y z
N MET A 1 20.24 8.21 -10.06
CA MET A 1 20.37 7.42 -8.80
C MET A 1 19.27 7.62 -7.74
N PRO A 2 18.48 8.72 -7.65
CA PRO A 2 17.47 8.88 -6.57
C PRO A 2 16.26 7.93 -6.63
N ALA A 3 15.87 7.49 -7.85
CA ALA A 3 14.64 6.73 -8.06
C ALA A 3 14.68 5.29 -7.52
N LEU A 4 15.85 4.64 -7.58
CA LEU A 4 16.10 3.28 -7.10
C LEU A 4 15.89 3.16 -5.59
N LEU A 5 16.33 4.17 -4.82
CA LEU A 5 16.19 4.17 -3.37
C LEU A 5 14.73 4.38 -2.89
N CYS A 6 13.88 5.11 -3.63
CA CYS A 6 12.44 5.07 -3.35
C CYS A 6 11.86 3.69 -3.70
N ARG A 7 12.30 3.01 -4.79
CA ARG A 7 11.79 1.65 -5.12
C ARG A 7 12.07 0.62 -4.02
N LEU A 8 13.22 0.73 -3.35
CA LEU A 8 13.60 -0.12 -2.22
C LEU A 8 12.94 0.28 -0.89
N GLY A 9 12.11 1.33 -0.86
CA GLY A 9 11.43 1.78 0.36
C GLY A 9 12.35 2.42 1.41
N VAL A 10 13.59 2.75 1.06
CA VAL A 10 14.62 3.25 2.00
C VAL A 10 14.39 4.72 2.35
N HIS A 11 13.70 5.47 1.50
CA HIS A 11 13.35 6.86 1.76
C HIS A 11 12.16 7.00 2.70
N LYS A 12 12.08 8.15 3.39
CA LYS A 12 10.93 8.48 4.21
C LYS A 12 9.71 8.77 3.34
N TRP A 13 8.59 8.11 3.66
CA TRP A 13 7.31 8.28 2.97
C TRP A 13 6.31 9.02 3.86
N LYS A 14 5.49 9.86 3.25
CA LYS A 14 4.32 10.49 3.88
C LYS A 14 3.08 9.84 3.32
N ASN A 15 2.24 9.29 4.20
CA ASN A 15 0.94 8.73 3.82
C ASN A 15 -0.12 9.83 3.80
N TYR A 16 -1.05 9.78 2.84
CA TYR A 16 -2.14 10.74 2.71
C TYR A 16 -3.28 10.19 1.84
N GLY A 17 -4.34 10.98 1.65
CA GLY A 17 -5.53 10.57 0.89
C GLY A 17 -6.55 9.86 1.78
N GLU A 18 -7.40 9.06 1.16
CA GLU A 18 -8.48 8.34 1.84
C GLU A 18 -7.92 7.24 2.75
N ARG A 19 -8.55 7.05 3.91
CA ARG A 19 -8.17 6.02 4.87
C ARG A 19 -9.11 4.83 4.70
N VAL A 20 -8.59 3.74 4.15
CA VAL A 20 -9.34 2.53 3.78
C VAL A 20 -9.04 1.41 4.78
N MET A 21 -10.05 0.67 5.22
CA MET A 21 -9.84 -0.55 5.99
C MET A 21 -9.47 -1.69 5.04
N VAL A 22 -8.24 -2.18 5.18
CA VAL A 22 -7.79 -3.35 4.44
C VAL A 22 -7.86 -4.57 5.33
N VAL A 23 -8.34 -5.67 4.78
CA VAL A 23 -8.32 -6.99 5.40
C VAL A 23 -7.32 -7.86 4.63
N TRP A 24 -6.61 -8.74 5.33
CA TRP A 24 -5.79 -9.78 4.70
C TRP A 24 -5.75 -11.02 5.58
N ARG A 25 -5.39 -12.16 5.00
CA ARG A 25 -5.28 -13.45 5.70
C ARG A 25 -3.82 -13.81 5.93
N GLU A 26 -3.43 -13.93 7.19
CA GLU A 26 -2.12 -14.46 7.57
C GLU A 26 -2.25 -15.93 8.00
N PRO A 27 -1.21 -16.76 7.78
CA PRO A 27 -1.15 -18.08 8.39
C PRO A 27 -1.23 -17.93 9.91
N GLY A 28 -2.13 -18.71 10.54
CA GLY A 28 -2.28 -18.74 11.98
C GLY A 28 -1.14 -19.51 12.65
N PHE A 29 -1.08 -19.44 13.98
CA PHE A 29 -0.09 -20.14 14.79
C PHE A 29 -0.13 -21.67 14.60
N LEU A 30 -1.32 -22.22 14.34
CA LEU A 30 -1.51 -23.64 14.06
C LEU A 30 -1.44 -23.92 12.55
N PRO A 31 -0.77 -25.01 12.12
CA PRO A 31 -0.72 -25.40 10.71
C PRO A 31 -2.12 -25.53 10.12
N GLY A 32 -2.33 -24.95 8.94
CA GLY A 32 -3.62 -25.00 8.23
C GLY A 32 -4.65 -23.97 8.70
N THR A 33 -4.39 -23.21 9.76
CA THR A 33 -5.27 -22.11 10.18
C THR A 33 -4.91 -20.81 9.46
N LYS A 34 -5.92 -19.97 9.19
CA LYS A 34 -5.74 -18.60 8.67
C LYS A 34 -6.42 -17.63 9.61
N VAL A 35 -5.78 -16.49 9.87
CA VAL A 35 -6.32 -15.44 10.72
C VAL A 35 -6.57 -14.20 9.87
N ASN A 36 -7.80 -13.68 9.91
CA ASN A 36 -8.12 -12.41 9.30
C ASN A 36 -7.48 -11.28 10.12
N LYS A 37 -6.65 -10.47 9.46
CA LYS A 37 -6.09 -9.24 9.98
C LYS A 37 -6.76 -8.08 9.30
N LYS A 38 -6.94 -6.98 10.03
CA LYS A 38 -7.46 -5.73 9.50
C LYS A 38 -6.62 -4.55 9.95
N LYS A 39 -6.39 -3.60 9.06
CA LYS A 39 -5.69 -2.34 9.37
C LYS A 39 -6.17 -1.24 8.45
N TYR A 40 -6.36 -0.07 9.03
CA TYR A 40 -6.58 1.13 8.25
C TYR A 40 -5.28 1.61 7.61
N VAL A 41 -5.29 1.74 6.30
CA VAL A 41 -4.18 2.26 5.50
C VAL A 41 -4.64 3.44 4.67
N PHE A 42 -3.72 4.35 4.38
CA PHE A 42 -3.98 5.44 3.44
C PHE A 42 -3.88 4.94 2.00
N SER A 43 -4.72 5.44 1.10
CA SER A 43 -4.72 5.09 -0.32
C SER A 43 -3.49 5.59 -1.05
N LYS A 44 -2.86 6.68 -0.61
CA LYS A 44 -1.69 7.29 -1.26
C LYS A 44 -0.51 7.46 -0.33
N ARG A 45 0.69 7.47 -0.90
CA ARG A 45 1.92 7.86 -0.22
C ARG A 45 2.86 8.60 -1.15
N SER A 46 3.63 9.55 -0.62
CA SER A 46 4.65 10.27 -1.38
C SER A 46 6.02 10.19 -0.72
N CYS A 47 7.05 10.02 -1.54
CA CYS A 47 8.45 9.95 -1.13
C CYS A 47 8.90 11.38 -0.82
N LEU A 48 9.17 11.70 0.46
CA LEU A 48 9.49 13.07 0.88
C LEU A 48 10.80 13.61 0.29
N ARG A 49 11.66 12.71 -0.23
CA ARG A 49 12.95 13.07 -0.83
C ARG A 49 12.90 13.25 -2.35
N CYS A 50 12.10 12.46 -3.05
CA CYS A 50 12.09 12.43 -4.52
C CYS A 50 10.78 12.91 -5.15
N GLY A 51 9.75 13.25 -4.35
CA GLY A 51 8.45 13.70 -4.85
C GLY A 51 7.58 12.60 -5.49
N VAL A 52 8.14 11.41 -5.73
CA VAL A 52 7.44 10.24 -6.26
C VAL A 52 6.19 9.96 -5.44
N THR A 53 5.06 9.81 -6.13
CA THR A 53 3.79 9.41 -5.52
C THR A 53 3.48 7.96 -5.86
N GLU A 54 2.90 7.24 -4.92
CA GLU A 54 2.36 5.90 -5.12
C GLU A 54 0.92 5.84 -4.62
N GLU A 55 0.05 5.28 -5.46
CA GLU A 55 -1.34 4.99 -5.15
C GLU A 55 -1.50 3.49 -4.99
N LYS A 56 -2.07 3.07 -3.85
CA LYS A 56 -2.39 1.66 -3.60
C LYS A 56 -3.61 1.29 -4.43
N GLN A 57 -3.52 0.14 -5.09
CA GLN A 57 -4.66 -0.48 -5.73
C GLN A 57 -5.33 -1.42 -4.74
N PHE A 58 -6.65 -1.32 -4.67
CA PHE A 58 -7.49 -2.16 -3.83
C PHE A 58 -8.41 -3.00 -4.71
N SER A 59 -8.66 -4.24 -4.30
CA SER A 59 -9.74 -5.05 -4.85
C SER A 59 -10.74 -5.39 -3.77
N GLU A 60 -12.00 -5.38 -4.12
CA GLU A 60 -13.07 -5.86 -3.25
C GLU A 60 -13.20 -7.38 -3.40
N THR A 61 -13.24 -8.06 -2.27
CA THR A 61 -13.54 -9.50 -2.20
C THR A 61 -15.05 -9.72 -2.23
N ILE A 62 -15.47 -10.97 -2.47
CA ILE A 62 -16.89 -11.36 -2.48
C ILE A 62 -17.62 -10.96 -1.18
N ASP A 63 -16.90 -10.91 -0.06
CA ASP A 63 -17.41 -10.52 1.25
C ASP A 63 -17.47 -8.99 1.48
N GLY A 64 -17.22 -8.18 0.44
CA GLY A 64 -17.19 -6.71 0.52
C GLY A 64 -15.94 -6.14 1.22
N GLN A 65 -14.91 -6.95 1.43
CA GLN A 65 -13.68 -6.52 2.10
C GLN A 65 -12.63 -6.08 1.08
N LEU A 66 -11.91 -4.98 1.39
CA LEU A 66 -10.86 -4.48 0.52
C LEU A 66 -9.50 -5.12 0.86
N GLU A 67 -8.84 -5.64 -0.16
CA GLU A 67 -7.46 -6.15 -0.09
C GLU A 67 -6.53 -5.27 -0.94
N ILE A 68 -5.26 -5.14 -0.57
CA ILE A 68 -4.27 -4.42 -1.39
C ILE A 68 -3.74 -5.38 -2.45
N THR A 69 -3.95 -5.06 -3.72
CA THR A 69 -3.48 -5.87 -4.85
C THR A 69 -2.18 -5.38 -5.46
N GLY A 70 -1.85 -4.09 -5.25
CA GLY A 70 -0.67 -3.51 -5.85
C GLY A 70 -0.44 -2.07 -5.46
N CYS A 71 0.58 -1.46 -6.06
CA CYS A 71 0.90 -0.04 -5.94
C CYS A 71 1.28 0.47 -7.33
N VAL A 72 0.60 1.53 -7.79
CA VAL A 72 0.92 2.22 -9.04
C VAL A 72 1.71 3.47 -8.70
N ARG A 73 2.81 3.65 -9.41
CA ARG A 73 3.66 4.83 -9.27
C ARG A 73 3.12 5.92 -10.17
N ILE A 74 2.82 7.08 -9.58
CA ILE A 74 2.45 8.28 -10.30
C ILE A 74 3.72 9.11 -10.37
N GLU A 75 4.41 9.04 -11.50
CA GLU A 75 5.53 9.95 -11.76
C GLU A 75 4.96 11.37 -11.91
N ALA A 76 5.65 12.35 -11.34
CA ALA A 76 5.27 13.74 -11.55
C ALA A 76 5.45 14.00 -13.05
N SER A 77 4.35 14.15 -13.78
CA SER A 77 4.41 14.57 -15.17
C SER A 77 5.12 15.92 -15.19
N ASP A 78 6.30 15.97 -15.81
CA ASP A 78 6.99 17.22 -16.13
C ASP A 78 6.00 18.14 -16.87
N LYS A 79 5.59 19.22 -16.21
CA LYS A 79 4.91 20.36 -16.80
C LYS A 79 5.47 21.62 -16.18
#